data_AF-A0A1F8R8I9-F1
#
_entry.id   AF-A0A1F8R8I9-F1
#
_cell.length_a   1.000
_cell.length_b   1.000
_cell.length_c   1.000
_cell.angle_alpha   90.00
_cell.angle_beta   90.00
_cell.angle_gamma   90.00
#
_symmetry.space_group_name_H-M   'P 1'
#
loop_
_entity.id
_entity.type
_entity.pdbx_description
1 polymer ?
#
loop_
_entity_poly.entity_id
_entity_poly.type
_entity_poly.pdbx_seq_one_letter_code
_entity_poly.pdbx_strand_id
1 'polypeptide(L)'
;MKLRRRNSFDFPILGVAVALRQATDGTIEYARIVMGAVASYPVEAEEAGRMLIGQKLTPELIDAVAQVAYKPAKPLDNTDLGHPYRKKMARVYVARALQELRQVMI
;
A
#
# COMPACT_ATOMS: atom_id res chain seq x y z
N MET A 1 4.17 -6.60 -0.91
CA MET A 1 3.54 -7.46 0.13
C MET A 1 2.28 -8.14 -0.39
N LYS A 2 1.99 -9.38 0.04
CA LYS A 2 0.77 -10.15 -0.30
C LYS A 2 0.03 -10.55 0.97
N LEU A 3 -1.27 -10.28 1.03
CA LEU A 3 -2.19 -10.86 2.01
C LEU A 3 -2.86 -12.09 1.39
N ARG A 4 -2.90 -13.19 2.14
CA ARG A 4 -3.45 -14.49 1.74
C ARG A 4 -3.97 -15.20 2.99
N ARG A 5 -4.93 -16.12 2.83
CA ARG A 5 -5.53 -16.84 3.96
C ARG A 5 -4.56 -17.85 4.56
N ARG A 6 -3.82 -18.55 3.69
CA ARG A 6 -2.81 -19.54 4.08
C ARG A 6 -1.43 -19.04 3.77
N ASN A 7 -0.45 -19.30 4.64
CA ASN A 7 0.96 -19.02 4.38
C ASN A 7 1.60 -20.06 3.44
N SER A 8 0.95 -20.33 2.30
CA SER A 8 1.38 -21.25 1.25
C SER A 8 0.91 -20.74 -0.13
N PHE A 9 0.85 -21.60 -1.15
CA PHE A 9 0.24 -21.32 -2.45
C PHE A 9 -1.25 -21.00 -2.27
N ASP A 10 -1.62 -19.75 -2.56
CA ASP A 10 -2.96 -19.23 -2.29
C ASP A 10 -3.23 -17.98 -3.15
N PHE A 11 -4.50 -17.70 -3.44
CA PHE A 11 -4.89 -16.47 -4.13
C PHE A 11 -4.69 -15.24 -3.23
N PRO A 12 -4.34 -14.07 -3.78
CA PRO A 12 -4.23 -12.85 -2.99
C PRO A 12 -5.61 -12.34 -2.56
N ILE A 13 -5.77 -12.10 -1.26
CA ILE A 13 -6.88 -11.30 -0.73
C ILE A 13 -6.62 -9.80 -1.02
N LEU A 14 -5.35 -9.43 -0.99
CA LEU A 14 -4.82 -8.10 -1.30
C LEU A 14 -3.36 -8.24 -1.74
N GLY A 15 -2.96 -7.50 -2.77
CA GLY A 15 -1.57 -7.24 -3.09
C GLY A 15 -1.25 -5.77 -2.91
N VAL A 16 -0.08 -5.44 -2.37
CA VAL A 16 0.43 -4.05 -2.31
C VAL A 16 1.86 -4.04 -2.83
N ALA A 17 2.12 -3.16 -3.79
CA ALA A 17 3.46 -2.85 -4.28
C ALA A 17 3.73 -1.37 -4.03
N VAL A 18 4.91 -1.07 -3.49
CA VAL A 18 5.40 0.29 -3.27
C VAL A 18 6.79 0.38 -3.87
N ALA A 19 7.03 1.42 -4.66
CA ALA A 19 8.34 1.75 -5.19
C ALA A 19 8.68 3.19 -4.78
N LEU A 20 9.88 3.39 -4.23
CA LEU A 20 10.39 4.68 -3.81
C LEU A 20 11.81 4.88 -4.34
N ARG A 21 12.16 6.13 -4.68
CA ARG A 21 13.54 6.58 -4.87
C ARG A 21 13.78 7.76 -3.94
N GLN A 22 14.87 7.72 -3.18
CA GLN A 22 15.28 8.81 -2.29
C GLN A 22 16.53 9.50 -2.84
N ALA A 23 16.60 10.81 -2.60
CA ALA A 23 17.81 11.59 -2.70
C ALA A 23 18.77 11.28 -1.53
N THR A 24 19.99 11.81 -1.61
CA THR A 24 21.04 11.61 -0.60
C THR A 24 20.68 12.18 0.78
N ASP A 25 19.79 13.16 0.85
CA ASP A 25 19.31 13.76 2.11
C ASP A 25 18.12 13.00 2.73
N GLY A 26 17.67 11.90 2.10
CA GLY A 26 16.53 11.08 2.49
C GLY A 26 15.17 11.58 1.98
N THR A 27 15.15 12.63 1.15
CA THR A 27 13.93 13.16 0.53
C THR A 27 13.47 12.22 -0.59
N ILE A 28 12.18 11.89 -0.64
CA ILE A 28 11.62 11.02 -1.68
C ILE A 28 11.45 11.82 -2.99
N GLU A 29 12.11 11.39 -4.06
CA GLU A 29 12.02 12.03 -5.39
C GLU A 29 11.01 11.35 -6.32
N TYR A 30 10.73 10.08 -6.07
CA TYR A 30 9.76 9.30 -6.82
C TYR A 30 9.06 8.32 -5.89
N ALA A 31 7.74 8.18 -6.06
CA ALA A 31 6.92 7.27 -5.29
C ALA A 31 5.77 6.73 -6.13
N ARG A 32 5.52 5.43 -6.05
CA ARG A 32 4.37 4.77 -6.68
C ARG A 32 3.80 3.70 -5.76
N ILE A 33 2.48 3.68 -5.60
CA ILE A 33 1.75 2.71 -4.79
C ILE A 33 0.68 2.06 -5.67
N VAL A 34 0.72 0.73 -5.79
CA VAL A 34 -0.26 -0.06 -6.57
C VAL A 34 -0.84 -1.16 -5.70
N MET A 35 -2.16 -1.34 -5.79
CA MET A 35 -2.91 -2.36 -5.06
C MET A 35 -3.56 -3.35 -6.01
N GLY A 36 -3.41 -4.64 -5.73
CA GLY A 36 -4.06 -5.74 -6.44
C GLY A 36 -5.18 -6.37 -5.62
N ALA A 37 -6.09 -7.09 -6.28
CA ALA A 37 -7.26 -7.74 -5.66
C ALA A 37 -8.18 -6.77 -4.88
N VAL A 38 -8.24 -5.51 -5.32
CA VAL A 38 -9.10 -4.45 -4.76
C VAL A 38 -10.07 -3.84 -5.78
N ALA A 39 -10.05 -4.34 -7.02
CA ALA A 39 -10.97 -4.01 -8.12
C ALA A 39 -10.83 -5.10 -9.20
N SER A 40 -11.43 -4.91 -10.38
CA SER A 40 -11.27 -5.78 -11.55
C SER A 40 -9.88 -5.70 -12.21
N TYR A 41 -9.07 -4.71 -11.83
CA TYR A 41 -7.69 -4.50 -12.31
C TYR A 41 -6.81 -3.94 -11.17
N PRO A 42 -5.48 -3.93 -11.30
CA PRO A 42 -4.59 -3.28 -10.33
C PRO A 42 -4.88 -1.78 -10.23
N VAL A 43 -5.10 -1.30 -9.00
CA VAL A 43 -5.46 0.09 -8.73
C VAL A 43 -4.24 0.85 -8.26
N GLU A 44 -3.86 1.88 -8.99
CA GLU A 44 -2.83 2.82 -8.55
C GLU A 44 -3.43 3.85 -7.58
N ALA A 45 -2.75 4.07 -6.45
CA ALA A 45 -3.10 5.08 -5.47
C ALA A 45 -2.30 6.37 -5.72
N GLU A 46 -2.55 7.02 -6.87
CA GLU A 46 -1.77 8.17 -7.34
C GLU A 46 -1.67 9.31 -6.32
N GLU A 47 -2.79 9.67 -5.69
CA GLU A 47 -2.84 10.74 -4.68
C GLU A 47 -1.90 10.42 -3.50
N ALA A 48 -1.95 9.18 -3.01
CA ALA A 48 -1.09 8.71 -1.92
C ALA A 48 0.39 8.67 -2.33
N GLY A 49 0.68 8.29 -3.58
CA GLY A 49 2.03 8.35 -4.13
C GLY A 49 2.58 9.78 -4.17
N ARG A 50 1.77 10.75 -4.64
CA ARG A 50 2.17 12.17 -4.71
C ARG A 50 2.46 12.78 -3.34
N MET A 51 1.72 12.38 -2.30
CA MET A 51 1.95 12.85 -0.91
C MET A 51 3.36 12.53 -0.39
N LEU A 52 4.01 11.49 -0.91
CA LEU A 52 5.35 11.09 -0.49
C LEU A 52 6.44 11.96 -1.12
N ILE A 53 6.22 12.51 -2.31
CA ILE A 53 7.24 13.23 -3.07
C ILE A 53 7.60 14.55 -2.35
N GLY A 54 8.89 14.83 -2.22
CA GLY A 54 9.42 16.01 -1.53
C GLY A 54 9.42 15.89 0.00
N GLN A 55 9.05 14.74 0.54
CA GLN A 55 9.02 14.49 1.99
C GLN A 55 10.05 13.43 2.40
N LYS A 56 10.36 13.38 3.70
CA LYS A 56 11.07 12.25 4.31
C LYS A 56 10.07 11.22 4.84
N LEU A 57 10.43 9.94 4.79
CA LEU A 57 9.54 8.84 5.18
C LEU A 57 9.42 8.73 6.71
N THR A 58 8.53 9.52 7.33
CA THR A 58 8.28 9.50 8.79
C THR A 58 7.08 8.59 9.15
N PRO A 59 6.93 8.16 10.43
CA PRO A 59 5.77 7.35 10.82
C PRO A 59 4.43 8.05 10.55
N GLU A 60 4.36 9.36 10.80
CA GLU A 60 3.14 10.17 10.65
C GLU A 60 2.76 10.28 9.17
N LEU A 61 3.75 10.46 8.28
CA LEU A 61 3.53 10.48 6.84
C LEU A 61 3.03 9.12 6.34
N ILE A 62 3.59 8.02 6.84
CA ILE A 62 3.15 6.67 6.48
C ILE A 62 1.66 6.47 6.81
N ASP A 63 1.25 6.87 8.01
CA ASP A 63 -0.15 6.75 8.43
C ASP A 63 -1.08 7.61 7.56
N ALA A 64 -0.70 8.86 7.29
CA ALA A 64 -1.47 9.75 6.42
C ALA A 64 -1.60 9.21 4.99
N VAL A 65 -0.50 8.74 4.40
CA VAL A 65 -0.46 8.15 3.05
C VAL A 65 -1.31 6.89 2.99
N ALA A 66 -1.24 6.02 4.00
CA ALA A 66 -2.06 4.81 4.06
C ALA A 66 -3.56 5.13 4.12
N GLN A 67 -3.97 6.20 4.83
CA GLN A 67 -5.36 6.66 4.89
C GLN A 67 -5.87 7.18 3.55
N VAL A 68 -5.02 7.75 2.70
CA VAL A 68 -5.40 8.16 1.35
C VAL A 68 -5.41 6.96 0.41
N ALA A 69 -4.39 6.10 0.49
CA ALA A 69 -4.18 5.00 -0.43
C ALA A 69 -5.33 3.97 -0.46
N TYR A 70 -6.03 3.74 0.66
CA TYR A 70 -7.09 2.74 0.70
C TYR A 70 -8.43 3.21 0.10
N LYS A 71 -8.65 4.53 -0.05
CA LYS A 71 -9.90 5.09 -0.57
C LYS A 71 -10.33 4.52 -1.93
N PRO A 72 -9.44 4.39 -2.94
CA PRO A 72 -9.80 3.84 -4.24
C PRO A 72 -10.05 2.32 -4.23
N ALA A 73 -9.79 1.61 -3.12
CA ALA A 73 -10.10 0.19 -3.00
C ALA A 73 -11.62 -0.05 -2.98
N LYS A 74 -12.09 -0.86 -3.94
CA LYS A 74 -13.49 -1.28 -4.11
C LYS A 74 -13.56 -2.80 -4.32
N PRO A 75 -13.14 -3.63 -3.34
CA PRO A 75 -13.18 -5.07 -3.49
C PRO A 75 -14.62 -5.56 -3.72
N LEU A 76 -14.79 -6.54 -4.61
CA LEU A 76 -16.09 -7.18 -4.80
C LEU A 76 -16.39 -8.12 -3.63
N ASP A 77 -17.66 -8.25 -3.27
CA ASP A 77 -18.11 -9.18 -2.22
C ASP A 77 -18.37 -10.57 -2.80
N ASN A 78 -17.32 -11.17 -3.37
CA ASN A 78 -17.41 -12.42 -4.13
C ASN A 78 -16.30 -13.42 -3.78
N THR A 79 -15.45 -13.08 -2.82
CA THR A 79 -14.35 -13.93 -2.35
C THR A 79 -14.40 -14.07 -0.85
N ASP A 80 -13.56 -14.95 -0.35
CA ASP A 80 -13.28 -15.12 1.07
C ASP A 80 -12.97 -13.79 1.78
N LEU A 81 -13.48 -13.65 3.01
CA LEU A 81 -13.49 -12.44 3.84
C LEU A 81 -14.28 -11.27 3.23
N GLY A 82 -15.26 -10.75 4.00
CA GLY A 82 -16.18 -9.73 3.52
C GLY A 82 -15.51 -8.41 3.12
N HIS A 83 -16.18 -7.67 2.23
CA HIS A 83 -15.74 -6.37 1.70
C HIS A 83 -15.16 -5.38 2.75
N PRO A 84 -15.79 -5.16 3.94
CA PRO A 84 -15.26 -4.21 4.94
C PRO A 84 -13.88 -4.59 5.48
N TYR A 85 -13.63 -5.89 5.69
CA TYR A 85 -12.32 -6.37 6.14
C TYR A 85 -11.26 -6.09 5.08
N ARG A 86 -11.52 -6.49 3.83
CA ARG A 86 -10.58 -6.33 2.72
C ARG A 86 -10.22 -4.86 2.49
N LYS A 87 -11.21 -3.97 2.53
CA LYS A 87 -11.00 -2.52 2.41
C LYS A 87 -10.15 -1.97 3.56
N LYS A 88 -10.39 -2.40 4.80
CA LYS A 88 -9.57 -2.01 5.96
C LYS A 88 -8.12 -2.50 5.82
N MET A 89 -7.91 -3.71 5.28
CA MET A 89 -6.58 -4.29 5.13
C MET A 89 -5.71 -3.56 4.10
N ALA A 90 -6.31 -2.93 3.08
CA ALA A 90 -5.57 -2.09 2.13
C ALA A 90 -4.75 -1.01 2.84
N ARG A 91 -5.37 -0.28 3.78
CA ARG A 91 -4.69 0.70 4.62
C ARG A 91 -3.53 0.08 5.42
N VAL A 92 -3.80 -1.04 6.09
CA VAL A 92 -2.81 -1.72 6.94
C VAL A 92 -1.59 -2.17 6.14
N TYR A 93 -1.80 -2.77 4.96
CA TYR A 93 -0.71 -3.30 4.15
C TYR A 93 0.08 -2.22 3.41
N VAL A 94 -0.54 -1.09 3.05
CA VAL A 94 0.20 0.08 2.55
C VAL A 94 1.13 0.62 3.65
N ALA A 95 0.63 0.80 4.87
CA ALA A 95 1.46 1.25 5.99
C ALA A 95 2.63 0.29 6.26
N ARG A 96 2.37 -1.02 6.31
CA ARG A 96 3.40 -2.04 6.50
C ARG A 96 4.46 -2.02 5.39
N ALA A 97 4.05 -1.90 4.13
CA ALA A 97 4.99 -1.87 3.01
C ALA A 97 5.91 -0.63 3.07
N LEU A 98 5.37 0.52 3.46
CA LEU A 98 6.16 1.73 3.66
C LEU A 98 7.09 1.64 4.89
N GLN A 99 6.62 1.02 5.98
CA GLN A 99 7.44 0.75 7.17
C GLN A 99 8.62 -0.18 6.86
N GLU A 100 8.39 -1.23 6.08
CA GLU A 100 9.43 -2.16 5.63
C GLU A 100 10.49 -1.43 4.79
N LEU A 101 10.07 -0.60 3.82
CA LEU A 101 11.01 0.23 3.05
C LEU A 101 11.81 1.19 3.94
N ARG A 102 11.16 1.82 4.92
CA ARG A 102 11.84 2.70 5.88
C ARG A 102 12.93 1.97 6.67
N GLN A 103 12.71 0.72 7.06
CA GLN A 103 13.69 -0.07 7.81
C GLN A 103 14.89 -0.51 6.96
N VAL A 104 14.70 -0.71 5.65
CA VAL A 104 15.77 -1.15 4.73
C VAL A 104 16.62 0.04 4.24
N MET A 105 16.09 1.26 4.29
CA MET A 105 16.75 2.47 3.80
C MET A 105 17.52 3.26 4.87
N ILE A 106 17.46 2.81 6.13
CA ILE A 106 18.32 3.26 7.25
C ILE A 106 19.53 2.32 7.29
#